data_AF-A0A2K3UW39-F1
#
_entry.id   AF-A0A2K3UW39-F1
#
_cell.length_a   1.000
_cell.length_b   1.000
_cell.length_c   1.000
_cell.angle_alpha   90.00
_cell.angle_beta   90.00
_cell.angle_gamma   90.00
#
_symmetry.space_group_name_H-M   'P 1'
#
loop_
_entity.id
_entity.type
_entity.pdbx_description
1 polymer ?
#
loop_
_entity_poly.entity_id
_entity_poly.type
_entity_poly.pdbx_seq_one_letter_code
_entity_poly.pdbx_strand_id
1 'polypeptide(L)'
;MGVGLLAALCSLLGGSLGGCAPVAVQNTFTDLSTEDQARICAAGPRVGEGGALEYGVGAGAGSVPPDYTLNCPDLRVQAEGRTLTVWAPTLAAALAVFRNDAYFLSYYAELRVRPSDGRVDADPPTDVPEALQAEFAQISVTVTPLAGSAPAGPPLALVSRGQVTPVTLEPGTAYRIETRTGGSANPWPSVTVDPASGTVQATLQR
;
A
#
# COMPACT_ATOMS: atom_id res chain seq x y z
N MET A 1 21.91 17.97 18.93
CA MET A 1 21.61 19.36 19.33
C MET A 1 20.81 20.01 18.23
N GLY A 2 19.58 20.44 18.53
CA GLY A 2 18.67 21.05 17.55
C GLY A 2 17.30 21.23 18.18
N VAL A 3 17.17 22.26 19.01
CA VAL A 3 15.91 22.71 19.62
C VAL A 3 15.20 23.57 18.59
N GLY A 4 13.95 23.25 18.27
CA GLY A 4 13.05 24.11 17.49
C GLY A 4 11.76 24.34 18.29
N LEU A 5 11.68 25.50 18.93
CA LEU A 5 10.56 25.98 19.74
C LEU A 5 9.84 27.11 18.98
N LEU A 6 8.51 27.04 18.87
CA LEU A 6 7.51 28.13 18.72
C LEU A 6 6.12 27.45 18.75
N ALA A 7 5.40 27.38 19.88
CA ALA A 7 4.52 28.40 20.51
C ALA A 7 3.48 28.99 19.54
N ALA A 8 2.18 29.15 19.82
CA ALA A 8 1.21 28.75 20.84
C ALA A 8 -0.12 29.41 20.42
N LEU A 9 -1.30 28.80 20.61
CA LEU A 9 -2.59 29.50 20.85
C LEU A 9 -3.75 28.51 20.98
N CYS A 10 -4.04 28.10 22.22
CA CYS A 10 -5.38 27.65 22.62
C CYS A 10 -5.52 27.91 24.12
N SER A 11 -5.81 29.16 24.46
CA SER A 11 -6.22 29.55 25.81
C SER A 11 -7.49 30.36 25.67
N LEU A 12 -8.63 29.78 26.00
CA LEU A 12 -9.79 30.47 26.57
C LEU A 12 -10.78 29.42 27.10
N LEU A 13 -11.19 29.66 28.35
CA LEU A 13 -12.25 29.02 29.14
C LEU A 13 -11.80 27.83 30.00
N GLY A 14 -11.73 28.13 31.30
CA GLY A 14 -11.30 27.22 32.35
C GLY A 14 -12.31 26.12 32.69
N GLY A 15 -11.75 25.04 33.23
CA GLY A 15 -12.48 23.89 33.76
C GLY A 15 -11.76 22.60 33.40
N SER A 16 -10.92 22.10 34.32
CA SER A 16 -10.33 20.73 34.34
C SER A 16 -9.55 20.28 33.09
N LEU A 17 -8.23 20.46 33.16
CA LEU A 17 -7.21 19.99 32.23
C LEU A 17 -7.12 18.44 32.18
N GLY A 18 -8.00 17.79 31.43
CA GLY A 18 -7.72 16.49 30.83
C GLY A 18 -6.83 16.71 29.60
N GLY A 19 -5.52 16.51 29.77
CA GLY A 19 -4.54 16.83 28.75
C GLY A 19 -4.82 16.15 27.41
N CYS A 20 -4.96 16.96 26.35
CA CYS A 20 -4.67 16.53 24.98
C CYS A 20 -3.16 16.27 24.89
N ALA A 21 -2.72 15.12 25.40
CA ALA A 21 -1.41 14.60 25.08
C ALA A 21 -1.48 14.06 23.64
N PRO A 22 -0.58 14.49 22.73
CA PRO A 22 -0.41 13.75 21.49
C PRO A 22 -0.05 12.32 21.88
N VAL A 23 -0.87 11.35 21.46
CA VAL A 23 -0.54 9.93 21.59
C VAL A 23 0.74 9.73 20.81
N ALA A 24 1.87 9.63 21.52
CA ALA A 24 3.11 9.17 20.95
C ALA A 24 2.84 7.73 20.49
N VAL A 25 2.67 7.54 19.18
CA VAL A 25 2.71 6.20 18.59
C VAL A 25 4.14 5.72 18.81
N GLN A 26 4.34 4.91 19.85
CA GLN A 26 5.58 4.17 20.02
C GLN A 26 5.66 3.18 18.86
N ASN A 27 6.42 3.52 17.81
CA ASN A 27 6.82 2.56 16.79
C ASN A 27 7.72 1.53 17.48
N THR A 28 7.11 0.48 18.01
CA THR A 28 7.83 -0.64 18.60
C THR A 28 7.95 -1.67 17.49
N PHE A 29 9.12 -1.73 16.88
CA PHE A 29 9.41 -2.76 15.90
C PHE A 29 9.23 -4.13 16.56
N THR A 30 8.28 -4.91 16.03
CA THR A 30 7.96 -6.25 16.48
C THR A 30 9.02 -7.20 15.92
N ASP A 31 9.96 -7.58 16.78
CA ASP A 31 10.92 -8.62 16.47
C ASP A 31 10.26 -10.00 16.63
N LEU A 32 10.00 -10.67 15.51
CA LEU A 32 9.38 -11.98 15.50
C LEU A 32 10.45 -13.05 15.74
N SER A 33 10.28 -13.85 16.80
CA SER A 33 11.18 -14.97 17.05
C SER A 33 11.19 -15.97 15.89
N THR A 34 12.25 -16.77 15.77
CA THR A 34 12.33 -17.80 14.71
C THR A 34 11.15 -18.78 14.78
N GLU A 35 10.68 -19.12 15.98
CA GLU A 35 9.53 -20.00 16.17
C GLU A 35 8.21 -19.33 15.74
N ASP A 36 8.03 -18.04 16.06
CA ASP A 36 6.87 -17.27 15.60
C ASP A 36 6.86 -17.13 14.08
N GLN A 37 8.01 -16.81 13.48
CA GLN A 37 8.14 -16.73 12.02
C GLN A 37 7.78 -18.08 11.37
N ALA A 38 8.31 -19.20 11.87
CA ALA A 38 8.00 -20.53 11.35
C ALA A 38 6.49 -20.85 11.45
N ARG A 39 5.86 -20.53 12.60
CA ARG A 39 4.42 -20.71 12.81
C ARG A 39 3.59 -19.86 11.84
N ILE A 40 3.94 -18.58 11.68
CA ILE A 40 3.24 -17.64 10.80
C ILE A 40 3.38 -18.08 9.33
N CYS A 41 4.59 -18.46 8.90
CA CYS A 41 4.84 -18.96 7.55
C CYS A 41 4.01 -20.21 7.25
N ALA A 42 3.92 -21.15 8.19
CA ALA A 42 3.10 -22.35 8.05
C ALA A 42 1.59 -22.06 8.01
N ALA A 43 1.15 -20.98 8.66
CA ALA A 43 -0.24 -20.55 8.72
C ALA A 43 -0.71 -19.74 7.50
N GLY A 44 0.17 -19.46 6.53
CA GLY A 44 -0.19 -18.74 5.31
C GLY A 44 -0.39 -17.23 5.56
N PRO A 45 0.69 -16.45 5.65
CA PRO A 45 0.62 -15.02 5.98
C PRO A 45 0.00 -14.20 4.85
N ARG A 46 -0.71 -13.14 5.21
CA ARG A 46 -1.27 -12.14 4.31
C ARG A 46 -1.14 -10.74 4.91
N VAL A 47 -1.07 -9.73 4.05
CA VAL A 47 -1.08 -8.32 4.44
C VAL A 47 -2.54 -7.85 4.44
N GLY A 48 -3.01 -7.42 5.60
CA GLY A 48 -4.34 -6.86 5.81
C GLY A 48 -4.38 -5.33 5.72
N GLU A 49 -5.50 -4.77 6.19
CA GLU A 49 -5.71 -3.32 6.25
C GLU A 49 -4.63 -2.64 7.09
N GLY A 50 -4.20 -1.44 6.68
CA GLY A 50 -3.18 -0.68 7.38
C GLY A 50 -1.79 -1.34 7.42
N GLY A 51 -1.56 -2.40 6.64
CA GLY A 51 -0.27 -3.10 6.56
C GLY A 51 -0.04 -4.15 7.65
N ALA A 52 -1.06 -4.48 8.46
CA ALA A 52 -0.97 -5.53 9.46
C ALA A 52 -0.66 -6.89 8.82
N LEU A 53 0.16 -7.71 9.49
CA LEU A 53 0.42 -9.08 9.08
C LEU A 53 -0.61 -10.01 9.70
N GLU A 54 -1.44 -10.63 8.90
CA GLU A 54 -2.47 -11.55 9.33
C GLU A 54 -2.12 -12.97 8.90
N TYR A 55 -2.49 -13.95 9.70
CA TYR A 55 -2.15 -15.35 9.43
C TYR A 55 -3.16 -16.30 10.05
N GLY A 56 -3.26 -17.50 9.47
CA GLY A 56 -4.15 -18.55 9.96
C GLY A 56 -5.64 -18.28 9.73
N VAL A 57 -6.48 -19.20 10.20
CA VAL A 57 -7.94 -19.11 10.15
C VAL A 57 -8.55 -19.66 11.44
N GLY A 58 -9.76 -19.20 11.80
CA GLY A 58 -10.48 -19.68 12.97
C GLY A 58 -9.70 -19.49 14.27
N ALA A 59 -9.61 -20.54 15.10
CA ALA A 59 -8.93 -20.49 16.40
C ALA A 59 -7.41 -20.30 16.30
N GLY A 60 -6.81 -20.50 15.12
CA GLY A 60 -5.38 -20.26 14.85
C GLY A 60 -5.11 -18.91 14.17
N ALA A 61 -6.12 -18.05 14.04
CA ALA A 61 -5.96 -16.74 13.44
C ALA A 61 -5.20 -15.80 14.37
N GLY A 62 -4.32 -14.99 13.79
CA GLY A 62 -3.59 -13.95 14.52
C GLY A 62 -3.26 -12.77 13.62
N SER A 63 -2.85 -11.68 14.26
CA SER A 63 -2.42 -10.46 13.59
C SER A 63 -1.21 -9.86 14.31
N VAL A 64 -0.27 -9.32 13.54
CA VAL A 64 0.86 -8.52 14.01
C VAL A 64 0.68 -7.10 13.47
N PRO A 65 0.69 -6.07 14.34
CA PRO A 65 0.62 -4.68 13.87
C PRO A 65 1.84 -4.33 13.01
N PRO A 66 1.75 -3.28 12.15
CA PRO A 66 2.88 -2.79 11.36
C PRO A 66 4.13 -2.51 12.21
N ASP A 67 5.29 -2.44 11.54
CA ASP A 67 6.64 -2.52 12.16
C ASP A 67 7.04 -3.96 12.48
N TYR A 68 7.23 -4.79 11.46
CA TYR A 68 7.67 -6.19 11.60
C TYR A 68 8.56 -6.61 10.42
N THR A 69 9.26 -7.73 10.59
CA THR A 69 9.87 -8.48 9.48
C THR A 69 9.51 -9.95 9.58
N LEU A 70 8.97 -10.51 8.52
CA LEU A 70 8.70 -11.92 8.35
C LEU A 70 9.61 -12.49 7.25
N ASN A 71 10.35 -13.56 7.58
CA ASN A 71 11.15 -14.31 6.61
C ASN A 71 10.65 -15.76 6.52
N CYS A 72 10.00 -16.08 5.41
CA CYS A 72 9.64 -17.43 5.01
C CYS A 72 10.57 -17.92 3.88
N PRO A 73 10.61 -19.22 3.57
CA PRO A 73 11.47 -19.75 2.50
C PRO A 73 11.29 -19.06 1.14
N ASP A 74 10.04 -18.78 0.75
CA ASP A 74 9.69 -18.18 -0.55
C ASP A 74 8.96 -16.83 -0.42
N LEU A 75 9.08 -16.18 0.73
CA LEU A 75 8.40 -14.91 0.98
C LEU A 75 9.12 -14.13 2.06
N ARG A 76 9.43 -12.87 1.78
CA ARG A 76 9.81 -11.90 2.81
C ARG A 76 8.82 -10.76 2.82
N VAL A 77 8.39 -10.35 4.00
CA VAL A 77 7.55 -9.16 4.20
C VAL A 77 8.18 -8.29 5.27
N GLN A 78 8.33 -7.01 4.98
CA GLN A 78 8.82 -6.01 5.93
C GLN A 78 7.86 -4.83 5.93
N ALA A 79 7.28 -4.55 7.09
CA ALA A 79 6.55 -3.30 7.34
C ALA A 79 7.42 -2.44 8.25
N GLU A 80 7.71 -1.20 7.85
CA GLU A 80 8.45 -0.24 8.66
C GLU A 80 7.89 1.17 8.45
N GLY A 81 7.38 1.74 9.53
CA GLY A 81 6.74 3.04 9.57
C GLY A 81 5.49 3.12 8.70
N ARG A 82 5.67 3.52 7.43
CA ARG A 82 4.59 3.64 6.43
C ARG A 82 4.89 2.83 5.17
N THR A 83 6.03 2.15 5.14
CA THR A 83 6.49 1.41 3.97
C THR A 83 6.29 -0.06 4.26
N LEU A 84 5.60 -0.73 3.34
CA LEU A 84 5.51 -2.17 3.31
C LEU A 84 6.25 -2.65 2.08
N THR A 85 7.11 -3.66 2.24
CA THR A 85 7.81 -4.29 1.13
C THR A 85 7.61 -5.80 1.19
N VAL A 86 7.22 -6.37 0.06
CA VAL A 86 7.03 -7.81 -0.13
C VAL A 86 8.00 -8.27 -1.21
N TRP A 87 8.74 -9.34 -0.92
CA TRP A 87 9.60 -10.03 -1.87
C TRP A 87 9.12 -11.47 -2.00
N ALA A 88 8.93 -11.95 -3.23
CA ALA A 88 8.56 -13.32 -3.53
C ALA A 88 9.21 -13.80 -4.84
N PRO A 89 9.25 -15.10 -5.15
CA PRO A 89 9.85 -15.63 -6.38
C PRO A 89 9.23 -15.10 -7.68
N THR A 90 7.99 -14.60 -7.63
CA THR A 90 7.30 -14.03 -8.78
C THR A 90 6.47 -12.82 -8.36
N LEU A 91 6.23 -11.91 -9.30
CA LEU A 91 5.31 -10.78 -9.08
C LEU A 91 3.91 -11.26 -8.66
N ALA A 92 3.38 -12.30 -9.30
CA ALA A 92 2.08 -12.84 -8.96
C ALA A 92 2.03 -13.34 -7.51
N ALA A 93 3.08 -14.01 -7.03
CA ALA A 93 3.19 -14.44 -5.64
C ALA A 93 3.26 -13.24 -4.67
N ALA A 94 4.04 -12.20 -5.01
CA ALA A 94 4.12 -10.99 -4.19
C ALA A 94 2.78 -10.27 -4.07
N LEU A 95 2.04 -10.12 -5.18
CA LEU A 95 0.72 -9.49 -5.20
C LEU A 95 -0.33 -10.32 -4.44
N ALA A 96 -0.26 -11.65 -4.51
CA ALA A 96 -1.21 -12.55 -3.83
C ALA A 96 -1.11 -12.55 -2.29
N VAL A 97 -0.05 -11.94 -1.73
CA VAL A 97 0.11 -11.77 -0.28
C VAL A 97 -0.86 -10.74 0.28
N PHE A 98 -1.30 -9.77 -0.53
CA PHE A 98 -2.22 -8.73 -0.10
C PHE A 98 -3.65 -9.25 -0.06
N ARG A 99 -4.37 -9.02 1.05
CA ARG A 99 -5.79 -9.35 1.12
C ARG A 99 -6.63 -8.43 0.25
N ASN A 100 -7.75 -8.95 -0.23
CA ASN A 100 -8.68 -8.17 -1.05
C ASN A 100 -9.33 -7.00 -0.30
N ASP A 101 -9.55 -7.13 1.01
CA ASP A 101 -10.13 -6.11 1.88
C ASP A 101 -9.10 -5.10 2.42
N ALA A 102 -7.82 -5.28 2.13
CA ALA A 102 -6.79 -4.28 2.42
C ALA A 102 -6.87 -3.07 1.48
N TYR A 103 -7.82 -3.06 0.53
CA TYR A 103 -7.97 -2.07 -0.55
C TYR A 103 -6.68 -1.84 -1.34
N PHE A 104 -5.76 -2.81 -1.34
CA PHE A 104 -4.50 -2.72 -2.06
C PHE A 104 -4.75 -2.59 -3.55
N LEU A 105 -4.16 -1.55 -4.17
CA LEU A 105 -4.37 -1.17 -5.56
C LEU A 105 -5.82 -0.84 -5.94
N SER A 106 -6.73 -0.71 -4.97
CA SER A 106 -8.03 -0.10 -5.21
C SER A 106 -7.84 1.39 -5.52
N TYR A 107 -8.56 1.89 -6.52
CA TYR A 107 -8.58 3.32 -6.84
C TYR A 107 -9.97 3.94 -6.71
N TYR A 108 -11.03 3.13 -6.66
CA TYR A 108 -12.39 3.60 -6.44
C TYR A 108 -13.30 2.46 -6.00
N ALA A 109 -13.84 2.51 -4.78
CA ALA A 109 -14.67 1.43 -4.23
C ALA A 109 -14.00 0.04 -4.44
N GLU A 110 -14.63 -0.85 -5.21
CA GLU A 110 -14.11 -2.19 -5.54
C GLU A 110 -13.24 -2.22 -6.82
N LEU A 111 -13.05 -1.09 -7.51
CA LEU A 111 -12.24 -1.01 -8.73
C LEU A 111 -10.75 -1.00 -8.43
N ARG A 112 -9.98 -1.79 -9.18
CA ARG A 112 -8.58 -2.14 -8.89
C ARG A 112 -7.67 -1.98 -10.08
N VAL A 113 -6.43 -1.59 -9.80
CA VAL A 113 -5.31 -1.70 -10.74
C VAL A 113 -4.81 -3.15 -10.76
N ARG A 114 -4.58 -3.69 -11.95
CA ARG A 114 -4.06 -5.03 -12.20
C ARG A 114 -2.66 -4.95 -12.83
N PRO A 115 -1.60 -4.86 -12.01
CA PRO A 115 -0.23 -4.96 -12.50
C PRO A 115 0.11 -6.37 -12.95
N SER A 116 0.88 -6.47 -14.02
CA SER A 116 1.48 -7.69 -14.53
C SER A 116 2.84 -7.38 -15.16
N ASP A 117 3.59 -8.41 -15.54
CA ASP A 117 4.87 -8.20 -16.23
C ASP A 117 4.63 -7.63 -17.64
N GLY A 118 5.07 -6.38 -17.86
CA GLY A 118 4.94 -5.67 -19.13
C GLY A 118 3.58 -5.01 -19.39
N ARG A 119 2.59 -5.12 -18.48
CA ARG A 119 1.29 -4.48 -18.66
C ARG A 119 0.62 -4.11 -17.34
N VAL A 120 -0.02 -2.94 -17.31
CA VAL A 120 -0.85 -2.48 -16.19
C VAL A 120 -2.23 -2.14 -16.72
N ASP A 121 -3.25 -2.83 -16.21
CA ASP A 121 -4.67 -2.59 -16.50
C ASP A 121 -5.40 -2.04 -15.27
N ALA A 122 -6.64 -1.61 -15.48
CA ALA A 122 -7.56 -1.22 -14.41
C ALA A 122 -8.98 -1.74 -14.73
N ASP A 123 -9.92 -1.68 -13.78
CA ASP A 123 -11.32 -2.01 -14.03
C ASP A 123 -11.98 -1.05 -15.01
N PRO A 124 -12.83 -1.55 -15.93
CA PRO A 124 -13.43 -0.72 -16.94
C PRO A 124 -14.43 0.29 -16.33
N PRO A 125 -14.60 1.47 -16.95
CA PRO A 125 -15.59 2.47 -16.50
C PRO A 125 -17.03 1.96 -16.47
N THR A 126 -17.33 0.89 -17.21
CA THR A 126 -18.66 0.27 -17.28
C THR A 126 -19.11 -0.32 -15.96
N ASP A 127 -18.17 -0.62 -15.06
CA ASP A 127 -18.46 -1.18 -13.75
C ASP A 127 -18.84 -0.07 -12.73
N VAL A 128 -18.80 1.20 -13.17
CA VAL A 128 -19.15 2.38 -12.37
C VAL A 128 -20.61 2.77 -12.61
N PRO A 129 -21.46 2.78 -11.56
CA PRO A 129 -22.82 3.29 -11.66
C PRO A 129 -22.86 4.74 -12.19
N GLU A 130 -23.86 5.07 -13.02
CA GLU A 130 -23.98 6.40 -13.65
C GLU A 130 -23.94 7.56 -12.64
N ALA A 131 -24.58 7.38 -11.48
CA ALA A 131 -24.60 8.37 -10.40
C ALA A 131 -23.21 8.71 -9.83
N LEU A 132 -22.22 7.84 -10.04
CA LEU A 132 -20.86 7.95 -9.52
C LEU A 132 -19.82 8.35 -10.58
N GLN A 133 -20.24 8.49 -11.84
CA GLN A 133 -19.34 8.83 -12.96
C GLN A 133 -18.63 10.18 -12.76
N ALA A 134 -19.31 11.15 -12.14
CA ALA A 134 -18.71 12.45 -11.84
C ALA A 134 -17.58 12.37 -10.81
N GLU A 135 -17.68 11.47 -9.82
CA GLU A 135 -16.61 11.23 -8.84
C GLU A 135 -15.46 10.45 -9.49
N PHE A 136 -15.79 9.41 -10.26
CA PHE A 136 -14.80 8.63 -11.01
C PHE A 136 -13.98 9.51 -11.97
N ALA A 137 -14.60 10.52 -12.60
CA ALA A 137 -13.90 11.47 -13.46
C ALA A 137 -12.83 12.32 -12.76
N GLN A 138 -12.89 12.43 -11.42
CA GLN A 138 -11.90 13.15 -10.60
C GLN A 138 -10.72 12.27 -10.18
N ILE A 139 -10.75 10.98 -10.51
CA ILE A 139 -9.70 10.03 -10.15
C ILE A 139 -8.63 10.02 -11.22
N SER A 140 -7.38 9.96 -10.78
CA SER A 140 -6.24 9.76 -11.66
C SER A 140 -5.34 8.66 -11.12
N VAL A 141 -4.97 7.75 -12.01
CA VAL A 141 -3.97 6.72 -11.75
C VAL A 141 -2.89 6.86 -12.80
N THR A 142 -1.65 7.04 -12.37
CA THR A 142 -0.49 7.20 -13.24
C THR A 142 0.53 6.09 -13.00
N VAL A 143 1.07 5.54 -14.08
CA VAL A 143 2.14 4.55 -14.09
C VAL A 143 3.41 5.24 -14.58
N THR A 144 4.44 5.30 -13.74
CA THR A 144 5.74 5.89 -14.09
C THR A 144 6.77 4.78 -14.19
N PRO A 145 7.31 4.48 -15.39
CA PRO A 145 8.41 3.54 -15.53
C PRO A 145 9.63 4.03 -14.76
N LEU A 146 10.14 3.20 -13.87
CA LEU A 146 11.38 3.45 -13.14
C LEU A 146 12.50 2.85 -13.98
N ALA A 147 13.10 3.69 -14.82
CA ALA A 147 14.36 3.33 -15.44
C ALA A 147 15.39 3.13 -14.34
N GLY A 148 16.11 2.01 -14.34
CA GLY A 148 17.08 1.68 -13.28
C GLY A 148 18.12 2.80 -13.10
N SER A 149 19.15 2.83 -13.95
CA SER A 149 20.22 3.85 -13.91
C SER A 149 20.01 5.02 -14.88
N ALA A 150 18.90 5.01 -15.63
CA ALA A 150 18.52 6.04 -16.60
C ALA A 150 17.40 6.91 -16.00
N PRO A 151 17.14 8.13 -16.54
CA PRO A 151 16.06 8.96 -16.03
C PRO A 151 14.72 8.23 -16.16
N ALA A 152 13.90 8.30 -15.10
CA ALA A 152 12.55 7.74 -15.09
C ALA A 152 11.79 8.18 -16.35
N GLY A 153 11.04 7.25 -16.95
CA GLY A 153 10.21 7.54 -18.11
C GLY A 153 9.12 8.56 -17.77
N PRO A 154 8.51 9.22 -18.77
CA PRO A 154 7.40 10.11 -18.51
C PRO A 154 6.24 9.35 -17.84
N PRO A 155 5.51 9.96 -16.89
CA PRO A 155 4.31 9.35 -16.33
C PRO A 155 3.27 9.06 -17.41
N LEU A 156 2.71 7.85 -17.38
CA LEU A 156 1.69 7.38 -18.30
C LEU A 156 0.35 7.31 -17.56
N ALA A 157 -0.71 7.89 -18.12
CA ALA A 157 -2.03 7.87 -17.50
C ALA A 157 -2.70 6.51 -17.73
N LEU A 158 -2.98 5.77 -16.65
CA LEU A 158 -3.80 4.56 -16.67
C LEU A 158 -5.28 4.90 -16.52
N VAL A 159 -5.60 5.78 -15.58
CA VAL A 159 -6.95 6.32 -15.37
C VAL A 159 -6.88 7.83 -15.40
N SER A 160 -7.71 8.47 -16.22
CA SER A 160 -7.82 9.93 -16.25
C SER A 160 -9.16 10.35 -16.82
N ARG A 161 -9.83 11.33 -16.19
CA ARG A 161 -11.09 11.92 -16.67
C ARG A 161 -12.17 10.87 -16.98
N GLY A 162 -12.26 9.84 -16.15
CA GLY A 162 -13.26 8.77 -16.28
C GLY A 162 -12.96 7.78 -17.40
N GLN A 163 -11.75 7.79 -17.95
CA GLN A 163 -11.31 6.84 -18.97
C GLN A 163 -10.18 5.97 -18.43
N VAL A 164 -10.17 4.70 -18.89
CA VAL A 164 -9.12 3.74 -18.59
C VAL A 164 -8.36 3.41 -19.87
N THR A 165 -7.05 3.62 -19.85
CA THR A 165 -6.13 3.33 -20.96
C THR A 165 -5.04 2.41 -20.45
N PRO A 166 -5.07 1.10 -20.78
CA PRO A 166 -4.03 0.16 -20.40
C PRO A 166 -2.63 0.65 -20.76
N VAL A 167 -1.68 0.48 -19.85
CA VAL A 167 -0.28 0.87 -20.03
C VAL A 167 0.54 -0.36 -20.37
N THR A 168 1.26 -0.32 -21.49
CA THR A 168 2.22 -1.36 -21.88
C THR A 168 3.64 -0.88 -21.56
N LEU A 169 4.44 -1.75 -20.96
CA LEU A 169 5.81 -1.50 -20.53
C LEU A 169 6.73 -2.59 -21.11
N GLU A 170 8.02 -2.34 -21.15
CA GLU A 170 8.99 -3.39 -21.42
C GLU A 170 8.96 -4.42 -20.27
N PRO A 171 8.89 -5.73 -20.55
CA PRO A 171 8.92 -6.77 -19.51
C PRO A 171 10.15 -6.64 -18.59
N GLY A 172 9.96 -6.90 -17.29
CA GLY A 172 10.98 -6.75 -16.26
C GLY A 172 11.26 -5.30 -15.84
N THR A 173 10.64 -4.30 -16.46
CA THR A 173 10.79 -2.90 -16.04
C THR A 173 10.08 -2.66 -14.72
N ALA A 174 10.79 -2.11 -13.74
CA ALA A 174 10.17 -1.62 -12.51
C ALA A 174 9.34 -0.35 -12.80
N TYR A 175 8.25 -0.16 -12.08
CA TYR A 175 7.39 1.01 -12.25
C TYR A 175 6.71 1.41 -10.95
N ARG A 176 6.29 2.67 -10.87
CA ARG A 176 5.49 3.19 -9.75
C ARG A 176 4.08 3.50 -10.22
N ILE A 177 3.10 3.01 -9.49
CA ILE A 177 1.68 3.36 -9.60
C ILE A 177 1.40 4.42 -8.54
N GLU A 178 0.91 5.57 -8.97
CA GLU A 178 0.43 6.63 -8.09
C GLU A 178 -1.06 6.85 -8.34
N THR A 179 -1.84 6.84 -7.26
CA THR A 179 -3.29 7.03 -7.31
C THR A 179 -3.66 8.30 -6.57
N ARG A 180 -4.45 9.16 -7.21
CA ARG A 180 -5.01 10.38 -6.62
C ARG A 180 -6.52 10.40 -6.80
N THR A 181 -7.23 10.69 -5.73
CA THR A 181 -8.69 10.67 -5.61
C THR A 181 -9.16 11.99 -4.99
N GLY A 182 -10.29 12.53 -5.47
CA GLY A 182 -10.83 13.82 -5.02
C GLY A 182 -11.69 13.78 -3.74
N GLY A 183 -12.13 12.59 -3.31
CA GLY A 183 -13.09 12.45 -2.20
C GLY A 183 -12.97 11.18 -1.35
N SER A 184 -12.40 10.09 -1.89
CA SER A 184 -12.21 8.82 -1.17
C SER A 184 -10.72 8.59 -0.89
N ALA A 185 -10.30 8.46 0.37
CA ALA A 185 -8.89 8.20 0.69
C ALA A 185 -8.46 6.84 0.14
N ASN A 186 -7.34 6.80 -0.58
CA ASN A 186 -6.70 5.54 -0.97
C ASN A 186 -5.68 5.17 0.12
N PRO A 187 -5.81 4.02 0.81
CA PRO A 187 -4.84 3.61 1.82
C PRO A 187 -3.42 3.42 1.28
N TRP A 188 -3.28 3.13 -0.03
CA TRP A 188 -2.02 2.84 -0.71
C TRP A 188 -1.81 3.77 -1.93
N PRO A 189 -1.59 5.08 -1.71
CA PRO A 189 -1.53 6.07 -2.78
C PRO A 189 -0.32 5.89 -3.71
N SER A 190 0.70 5.15 -3.29
CA SER A 190 1.91 4.90 -4.05
C SER A 190 2.37 3.46 -3.88
N VAL A 191 2.50 2.74 -4.99
CA VAL A 191 2.96 1.35 -5.04
C VAL A 191 4.02 1.22 -6.12
N THR A 192 5.22 0.82 -5.74
CA THR A 192 6.29 0.43 -6.65
C THR A 192 6.25 -1.08 -6.87
N VAL A 193 6.32 -1.47 -8.14
CA VAL A 193 6.30 -2.87 -8.57
C VAL A 193 7.57 -3.12 -9.36
N ASP A 194 8.31 -4.16 -8.99
CA ASP A 194 9.46 -4.65 -9.73
C ASP A 194 9.19 -6.11 -10.15
N PRO A 195 8.74 -6.34 -11.39
CA PRO A 195 8.46 -7.67 -11.89
C PRO A 195 9.69 -8.57 -11.95
N ALA A 196 10.88 -8.01 -12.23
CA ALA A 196 12.10 -8.77 -12.42
C ALA A 196 12.62 -9.39 -11.11
N SER A 197 12.45 -8.67 -9.99
CA SER A 197 12.82 -9.17 -8.65
C SER A 197 11.66 -9.79 -7.87
N GLY A 198 10.43 -9.75 -8.40
CA GLY A 198 9.24 -10.18 -7.67
C GLY A 198 8.98 -9.34 -6.41
N THR A 199 9.26 -8.04 -6.49
CA THR A 199 9.15 -7.11 -5.36
C THR A 199 7.95 -6.18 -5.52
N VAL A 200 7.21 -5.96 -4.44
CA VAL A 200 6.15 -4.97 -4.33
C VAL A 200 6.43 -4.11 -3.10
N GLN A 201 6.56 -2.80 -3.29
CA GLN A 201 6.73 -1.83 -2.21
C GLN A 201 5.55 -0.86 -2.21
N ALA A 202 4.88 -0.69 -1.08
CA ALA A 202 3.71 0.17 -0.95
C ALA A 202 3.90 1.18 0.18
N THR A 203 3.38 2.39 0.01
CA THR A 203 3.39 3.43 1.03
C THR A 203 1.97 3.69 1.54
N LEU A 204 1.77 3.61 2.85
CA LEU A 204 0.50 3.85 3.52
C LEU A 204 0.18 5.35 3.65
N GLN A 205 -1.05 5.73 3.29
CA GLN A 205 -1.64 7.01 3.68
C GLN A 205 -2.06 6.97 5.16
N ARG A 206 -1.96 8.11 5.85
CA ARG A 206 -2.34 8.35 7.24
C ARG A 206 -3.12 9.65 7.23
#